data_AF-A0AA36IK40-F1
#
_entry.id   AF-A0AA36IK40-F1
#
_cell.length_a   1.000
_cell.length_b   1.000
_cell.length_c   1.000
_cell.angle_alpha   90.00
_cell.angle_beta   90.00
_cell.angle_gamma   90.00
#
_symmetry.space_group_name_H-M   'P 1'
#
loop_
_entity.id
_entity.type
_entity.pdbx_description
1 polymer ?
#
loop_
_entity_poly.entity_id
_entity_poly.type
_entity_poly.pdbx_seq_one_letter_code
_entity_poly.pdbx_strand_id
1 'polypeptide(L)'
;MLVADFTTFVLRNHNIFATFVTAIFFEDSARVAADLRKAVSTLNSHSKVTIVEGNSYEHFMKGSDRFPQNTKMLILLDPPYDSSSSYFSWNLFVLQKLCRHGATLALWFPCFGDTETETFVERVKELQLGKVLVVKLMLKRLPQQLPGSGMIVVNPPAMLEADLQQTLPALERLGLPGSPAIASIFTL
;
A
#
# COMPACT_ATOMS: atom_id res chain seq x y z
N MET A 1 1.09 -8.77 0.02
CA MET A 1 1.32 -7.60 -0.87
C MET A 1 0.42 -7.70 -2.11
N LEU A 2 -0.22 -6.60 -2.52
CA LEU A 2 -1.15 -6.57 -3.66
C LEU A 2 -0.65 -5.60 -4.73
N VAL A 3 -0.55 -6.06 -5.97
CA VAL A 3 -0.32 -5.23 -7.17
C VAL A 3 -1.60 -5.27 -8.00
N ALA A 4 -2.27 -4.13 -8.12
CA ALA A 4 -3.43 -3.96 -9.00
C ALA A 4 -3.04 -3.10 -10.21
N ASP A 5 -3.28 -3.64 -11.40
CA ASP A 5 -3.12 -2.92 -12.66
C ASP A 5 -4.50 -2.56 -13.22
N PHE A 6 -4.72 -1.27 -13.44
CA PHE A 6 -5.91 -0.76 -14.11
C PHE A 6 -5.58 -0.49 -15.58
N THR A 7 -5.53 -1.54 -16.40
CA THR A 7 -5.47 -1.35 -17.85
C THR A 7 -6.83 -0.88 -18.36
N THR A 8 -6.96 0.42 -18.65
CA THR A 8 -8.12 0.96 -19.36
C THR A 8 -7.81 0.97 -20.86
N PHE A 9 -8.41 0.06 -21.64
CA PHE A 9 -8.36 0.16 -23.11
C PHE A 9 -9.36 1.24 -23.58
N VAL A 10 -8.86 2.32 -24.17
CA VAL A 10 -9.70 3.29 -24.89
C VAL A 10 -9.73 2.89 -26.37
N LEU A 11 -10.71 2.09 -26.79
CA LEU A 11 -11.02 1.91 -28.20
C LEU A 11 -11.94 3.04 -28.66
N ARG A 12 -11.45 3.91 -29.54
CA ARG A 12 -12.31 4.84 -30.29
C ARG A 12 -13.08 4.06 -31.35
N ASN A 13 -14.38 4.36 -31.43
CA ASN A 13 -15.41 3.88 -32.35
C ASN A 13 -16.18 2.62 -31.90
N HIS A 14 -17.31 2.89 -31.25
CA HIS A 14 -18.51 2.05 -31.09
C HIS A 14 -18.27 0.56 -30.75
N ASN A 15 -18.06 0.22 -29.46
CA ASN A 15 -18.68 -0.93 -28.77
C ASN A 15 -18.03 -1.22 -27.39
N ILE A 16 -18.89 -1.50 -26.40
CA ILE A 16 -18.72 -2.15 -25.08
C ILE A 16 -17.49 -1.75 -24.23
N PHE A 17 -17.75 -1.10 -23.09
CA PHE A 17 -16.78 -0.87 -22.03
C PHE A 17 -16.63 -2.12 -21.16
N ALA A 18 -15.49 -2.79 -21.22
CA ALA A 18 -15.07 -3.77 -20.22
C ALA A 18 -13.74 -3.29 -19.60
N THR A 19 -13.80 -2.77 -18.38
CA THR A 19 -12.59 -2.52 -17.58
C THR A 19 -12.12 -3.86 -17.04
N PHE A 20 -11.06 -4.42 -17.63
CA PHE A 20 -10.42 -5.60 -17.07
C PHE A 20 -9.43 -5.16 -15.99
N VAL A 21 -9.79 -5.41 -14.74
CA VAL A 21 -8.85 -5.25 -13.63
C VAL A 21 -8.01 -6.50 -13.55
N THR A 22 -6.69 -6.34 -13.64
CA THR A 22 -5.76 -7.42 -13.33
C THR A 22 -5.20 -7.18 -11.95
N ALA A 23 -5.35 -8.17 -11.06
CA ALA A 23 -4.80 -8.12 -9.71
C ALA A 23 -3.81 -9.27 -9.51
N ILE A 24 -2.68 -8.98 -8.90
CA ILE A 24 -1.67 -9.97 -8.52
C ILE A 24 -1.49 -9.86 -7.00
N PHE A 25 -1.76 -10.96 -6.30
CA PHE A 25 -1.53 -11.08 -4.87
C PHE A 25 -0.31 -11.95 -4.63
N PHE A 26 0.54 -11.50 -3.73
CA PHE A 26 1.68 -12.28 -3.23
C PHE A 26 1.43 -12.66 -1.79
N GLU A 27 1.60 -13.94 -1.50
CA GLU A 27 1.47 -14.54 -0.17
C GLU A 27 2.55 -15.61 -0.02
N ASP A 28 3.35 -15.55 1.05
CA ASP A 28 4.46 -16.48 1.27
C ASP A 28 3.99 -17.78 1.93
N SER A 29 2.88 -17.73 2.68
CA SER A 29 2.28 -18.91 3.28
C SER A 29 1.48 -19.72 2.26
N ALA A 30 1.96 -20.92 1.92
CA ALA A 30 1.27 -21.86 1.03
C ALA A 30 -0.20 -22.10 1.41
N ARG A 31 -0.48 -22.18 2.72
CA ARG A 31 -1.84 -22.37 3.25
C ARG A 31 -2.71 -21.16 2.96
N VAL A 32 -2.24 -19.95 3.30
CA VAL A 32 -2.99 -18.71 3.08
C VAL A 32 -3.18 -18.46 1.58
N ALA A 33 -2.15 -18.73 0.76
CA ALA A 33 -2.24 -18.65 -0.69
C ALA A 33 -3.32 -19.60 -1.26
N ALA A 34 -3.42 -20.83 -0.75
CA ALA A 34 -4.47 -21.77 -1.15
C ALA A 34 -5.87 -21.28 -0.76
N ASP A 35 -6.03 -20.71 0.43
CA ASP A 35 -7.32 -20.17 0.88
C ASP A 35 -7.70 -18.90 0.11
N LEU A 36 -6.74 -18.03 -0.22
CA LEU A 36 -6.91 -16.88 -1.11
C LEU A 36 -7.37 -17.31 -2.51
N ARG A 37 -6.78 -18.36 -3.09
CA ARG A 37 -7.21 -18.89 -4.40
C ARG A 37 -8.68 -19.33 -4.38
N LYS A 38 -9.12 -20.00 -3.31
CA LYS A 38 -10.53 -20.39 -3.14
C LYS A 38 -11.43 -19.17 -3.03
N ALA A 39 -11.09 -18.22 -2.16
CA ALA A 39 -11.87 -16.99 -1.97
C ALA A 39 -12.02 -16.21 -3.29
N VAL A 40 -10.92 -16.05 -4.02
CA VAL A 40 -10.90 -15.33 -5.29
C VAL A 40 -11.66 -16.04 -6.41
N SER A 41 -11.70 -17.37 -6.42
CA SER A 41 -12.48 -18.12 -7.43
C SER A 41 -13.99 -17.83 -7.39
N THR A 42 -14.49 -17.23 -6.31
CA THR A 42 -15.89 -16.78 -6.18
C THR A 42 -16.14 -15.39 -6.77
N LEU A 43 -15.08 -14.65 -7.13
CA LEU A 43 -15.19 -13.32 -7.72
C LEU A 43 -15.63 -13.39 -9.19
N ASN A 44 -16.38 -12.37 -9.63
CA ASN A 44 -16.95 -12.30 -10.97
C ASN A 44 -15.91 -12.45 -12.09
N SER A 45 -16.35 -13.01 -13.22
CA SER A 45 -15.57 -13.36 -14.41
C SER A 45 -14.87 -12.21 -15.15
N HIS A 46 -15.03 -10.97 -14.71
CA HIS A 46 -14.49 -9.77 -15.38
C HIS A 46 -13.13 -9.31 -14.82
N SER A 47 -12.66 -9.94 -13.75
CA SER A 47 -11.37 -9.63 -13.12
C SER A 47 -10.40 -10.79 -13.31
N LYS A 48 -9.19 -10.49 -13.81
CA LYS A 48 -8.12 -11.49 -13.89
C LYS A 48 -7.30 -11.40 -12.60
N VAL A 49 -7.45 -12.38 -11.72
CA VAL A 49 -6.70 -12.42 -10.47
C VAL A 49 -5.66 -13.53 -10.50
N THR A 50 -4.42 -13.19 -10.18
CA THR A 50 -3.28 -14.12 -10.09
C THR A 50 -2.81 -14.18 -8.64
N ILE A 51 -2.68 -15.38 -8.08
CA ILE A 51 -2.12 -15.60 -6.74
C ILE A 51 -0.74 -16.23 -6.90
N VAL A 52 0.29 -15.48 -6.53
CA VAL A 52 1.68 -15.93 -6.52
C VAL A 52 2.05 -16.33 -5.10
N GLU A 53 2.48 -17.57 -4.95
CA GLU A 53 3.03 -18.05 -3.69
C GLU A 53 4.52 -17.72 -3.63
N GLY A 54 4.92 -16.94 -2.62
CA GLY A 54 6.32 -16.59 -2.37
C GLY A 54 6.58 -15.12 -2.03
N ASN A 55 7.83 -14.83 -1.70
CA ASN A 55 8.28 -13.50 -1.30
C ASN A 55 8.19 -12.48 -2.43
N SER A 56 7.37 -11.47 -2.17
CA SER A 56 7.07 -10.39 -3.11
C SER A 56 8.24 -9.44 -3.40
N TYR A 57 9.11 -9.17 -2.41
CA TYR A 57 10.30 -8.34 -2.58
C TYR A 57 11.28 -8.96 -3.55
N GLU A 58 11.51 -10.27 -3.43
CA GLU A 58 12.35 -11.01 -4.38
C GLU A 58 11.81 -10.96 -5.80
N HIS A 59 10.49 -11.04 -5.95
CA HIS A 59 9.84 -10.96 -7.25
C HIS A 59 10.11 -9.61 -7.92
N PHE A 60 9.95 -8.51 -7.19
CA PHE A 60 10.27 -7.17 -7.68
C PHE A 60 11.76 -6.92 -7.92
N MET A 61 12.63 -7.58 -7.13
CA MET A 61 14.07 -7.53 -7.36
C MET A 61 14.45 -8.14 -8.71
N LYS A 62 13.91 -9.33 -9.00
CA LYS A 62 14.24 -10.12 -10.19
C LYS A 62 13.51 -9.67 -11.47
N GLY A 63 12.46 -8.85 -11.36
CA GLY A 63 11.54 -8.57 -12.48
C GLY A 63 11.04 -7.13 -12.65
N SER A 64 11.60 -6.14 -11.95
CA SER A 64 11.14 -4.74 -12.01
C SER A 64 11.01 -4.16 -13.41
N ASP A 65 11.91 -4.54 -14.32
CA ASP A 65 11.98 -3.96 -15.67
C ASP A 65 10.81 -4.44 -16.54
N ARG A 66 10.02 -5.39 -16.03
CA ARG A 66 8.83 -5.93 -16.67
C ARG A 66 7.58 -5.11 -16.38
N PHE A 67 7.63 -4.13 -15.46
CA PHE A 67 6.48 -3.26 -15.21
C PHE A 67 6.33 -2.24 -16.34
N PRO A 68 5.18 -2.22 -17.04
CA PRO A 68 4.96 -1.30 -18.13
C PRO A 68 5.04 0.16 -17.63
N GLN A 69 5.79 1.00 -18.34
CA GLN A 69 5.90 2.42 -18.01
C GLN A 69 4.56 3.14 -18.26
N ASN A 70 4.27 4.18 -17.47
CA ASN A 70 3.08 5.03 -17.58
C ASN A 70 1.74 4.30 -17.37
N THR A 71 1.76 3.21 -16.59
CA THR A 71 0.55 2.44 -16.31
C THR A 71 -0.13 2.97 -15.05
N LYS A 72 -1.47 3.08 -15.07
CA LYS A 72 -2.27 3.39 -13.88
C LYS A 72 -2.28 2.17 -12.96
N MET A 73 -1.18 1.96 -12.24
CA MET A 73 -1.02 0.86 -11.31
C MET A 73 -1.14 1.36 -9.86
N LEU A 74 -1.79 0.54 -9.03
CA LEU A 74 -1.77 0.67 -7.58
C LEU A 74 -0.98 -0.50 -7.00
N ILE A 75 0.01 -0.19 -6.16
CA ILE A 75 0.78 -1.20 -5.43
C ILE A 75 0.57 -0.98 -3.95
N LEU A 76 -0.07 -1.95 -3.30
CA LEU A 76 -0.29 -1.99 -1.86
C LEU A 76 0.76 -2.90 -1.22
N LEU A 77 1.62 -2.29 -0.42
CA LEU A 77 2.66 -2.93 0.37
C LEU A 77 2.18 -3.03 1.83
N ASP A 78 2.07 -4.27 2.32
CA ASP A 78 1.68 -4.58 3.70
C ASP A 78 2.57 -5.72 4.21
N PRO A 79 3.79 -5.39 4.68
CA PRO A 79 4.72 -6.41 5.13
C PRO A 79 4.47 -6.84 6.57
N PRO A 80 4.85 -8.08 6.93
CA PRO A 80 4.93 -8.50 8.32
C PRO A 80 6.16 -7.82 8.95
N TYR A 81 5.96 -6.77 9.74
CA TYR A 81 7.04 -6.05 10.44
C TYR A 81 7.56 -6.84 11.65
N ASP A 82 7.97 -8.08 11.41
CA ASP A 82 8.61 -8.90 12.41
C ASP A 82 9.96 -8.27 12.77
N SER A 83 10.39 -8.39 14.04
CA SER A 83 11.41 -7.59 14.75
C SER A 83 12.85 -7.60 14.19
N SER A 84 13.04 -8.03 12.95
CA SER A 84 14.24 -7.77 12.16
C SER A 84 14.08 -6.44 11.39
N SER A 85 15.01 -5.52 11.58
CA SER A 85 15.10 -4.21 10.90
C SER A 85 15.22 -4.26 9.36
N SER A 86 15.03 -5.44 8.76
CA SER A 86 15.16 -5.72 7.33
C SER A 86 14.04 -5.07 6.50
N TYR A 87 12.79 -5.13 6.97
CA TYR A 87 11.64 -4.71 6.16
C TYR A 87 11.62 -3.21 5.85
N PHE A 88 12.04 -2.34 6.78
CA PHE A 88 12.14 -0.92 6.51
C PHE A 88 13.08 -0.62 5.33
N SER A 89 14.24 -1.26 5.26
CA SER A 89 15.19 -1.10 4.16
C SER A 89 14.62 -1.63 2.84
N TRP A 90 13.97 -2.80 2.87
CA TRP A 90 13.30 -3.36 1.69
C TRP A 90 12.17 -2.46 1.18
N ASN A 91 11.41 -1.85 2.08
CA ASN A 91 10.34 -0.92 1.75
C ASN A 91 10.89 0.33 1.05
N LEU A 92 11.93 0.96 1.60
CA LEU A 92 12.59 2.11 0.97
C LEU A 92 13.08 1.78 -0.44
N PHE A 93 13.71 0.60 -0.59
CA PHE A 93 14.17 0.12 -1.88
C PHE A 93 13.02 -0.06 -2.88
N VAL A 94 11.94 -0.74 -2.48
CA VAL A 94 10.78 -0.97 -3.36
C VAL A 94 10.12 0.35 -3.76
N LEU A 95 9.94 1.29 -2.82
CA LEU A 95 9.39 2.61 -3.11
C LEU A 95 10.22 3.35 -4.15
N GLN A 96 11.54 3.41 -3.97
CA GLN A 96 12.45 4.07 -4.91
C GLN A 96 12.49 3.41 -6.30
N LYS A 97 12.37 2.07 -6.34
CA LYS A 97 12.40 1.33 -7.60
C LYS A 97 11.10 1.50 -8.38
N LEU A 98 9.96 1.35 -7.72
CA LEU A 98 8.65 1.29 -8.38
C LEU A 98 8.05 2.67 -8.66
N CYS A 99 8.42 3.72 -7.91
CA CYS A 99 7.90 5.07 -8.14
C CYS A 99 8.20 5.59 -9.55
N ARG A 100 9.34 5.16 -10.14
CA ARG A 100 9.81 5.53 -11.48
C ARG A 100 8.88 5.08 -12.60
N HIS A 101 8.00 4.11 -12.34
CA HIS A 101 7.04 3.62 -13.34
C HIS A 101 5.73 4.44 -13.37
N GLY A 102 5.60 5.47 -12.52
CA GLY A 102 4.40 6.30 -12.43
C GLY A 102 3.24 5.66 -11.65
N ALA A 103 3.51 4.56 -10.94
CA ALA A 103 2.53 3.88 -10.11
C ALA A 103 2.21 4.68 -8.83
N THR A 104 0.98 4.53 -8.34
CA THR A 104 0.62 4.89 -6.96
C THR A 104 1.06 3.76 -6.04
N LEU A 105 1.92 4.07 -5.07
CA LEU A 105 2.39 3.10 -4.08
C LEU A 105 1.77 3.45 -2.73
N ALA A 106 1.05 2.52 -2.10
CA ALA A 106 0.52 2.65 -0.75
C ALA A 106 1.23 1.65 0.16
N LEU A 107 2.05 2.14 1.08
CA LEU A 107 2.78 1.33 2.04
C LEU A 107 2.18 1.50 3.43
N TRP A 108 1.61 0.43 3.96
CA TRP A 108 1.24 0.36 5.37
C TRP A 108 2.49 0.20 6.23
N PHE A 109 2.55 0.89 7.37
CA PHE A 109 3.60 0.72 8.36
C PHE A 109 3.08 0.82 9.80
N PRO A 110 3.61 0.03 10.73
CA PRO A 110 3.37 0.18 12.16
C PRO A 110 4.08 1.44 12.68
N CYS A 111 3.42 2.15 13.58
CA CYS A 111 4.06 3.27 14.29
C CYS A 111 4.64 2.75 15.61
N PHE A 112 5.95 2.51 15.66
CA PHE A 112 6.68 2.05 16.85
C PHE A 112 7.12 3.25 17.72
N GLY A 113 6.17 3.94 18.35
CA GLY A 113 6.46 5.21 19.04
C GLY A 113 7.05 6.28 18.11
N ASP A 114 7.38 7.45 18.66
CA ASP A 114 7.64 8.62 17.80
C ASP A 114 8.98 8.49 17.04
N THR A 115 10.07 8.09 17.71
CA THR A 115 11.43 8.18 17.13
C THR A 115 11.69 7.25 15.93
N GLU A 116 11.33 5.97 16.00
CA GLU A 116 11.58 5.02 14.90
C GLU A 116 10.67 5.34 13.69
N THR A 117 9.41 5.66 13.98
CA THR A 117 8.43 6.06 12.97
C THR A 117 8.84 7.33 12.25
N GLU A 118 9.32 8.34 12.98
CA GLU A 118 9.84 9.59 12.42
C GLU A 118 11.07 9.34 11.56
N THR A 119 12.04 8.56 12.06
CA THR A 119 13.25 8.18 11.30
C THR A 119 12.88 7.50 9.98
N PHE A 120 11.87 6.61 9.99
CA PHE A 120 11.42 5.95 8.77
C PHE A 120 10.81 6.94 7.76
N VAL A 121 9.97 7.86 8.24
CA VAL A 121 9.35 8.91 7.39
C VAL A 121 10.41 9.87 6.83
N GLU A 122 11.41 10.23 7.63
CA GLU A 122 12.55 11.05 7.18
C GLU A 122 13.33 10.36 6.06
N ARG A 123 13.64 9.06 6.22
CA ARG A 123 14.29 8.27 5.16
C ARG A 123 13.46 8.21 3.88
N VAL A 124 12.13 8.16 3.97
CA VAL A 124 11.27 8.24 2.78
C VAL A 124 11.37 9.60 2.09
N LYS A 125 11.43 10.69 2.87
CA LYS A 125 11.63 12.05 2.34
C LYS A 125 12.95 12.16 1.57
N GLU A 126 14.02 11.56 2.10
CA GLU A 126 15.35 11.54 1.47
C GLU A 126 15.37 10.85 0.09
N LEU A 127 14.42 9.93 -0.17
CA LEU A 127 14.33 9.24 -1.46
C LEU A 127 13.82 10.13 -2.61
N GLN A 128 13.27 11.32 -2.32
CA GLN A 128 12.80 12.30 -3.32
C GLN A 128 11.81 11.69 -4.35
N LEU A 129 10.79 10.98 -3.86
CA LEU A 129 9.86 10.19 -4.68
C LEU A 129 8.78 11.01 -5.42
N GLY A 130 8.87 12.34 -5.44
CA GLY A 130 7.80 13.22 -5.89
C GLY A 130 6.79 13.52 -4.79
N LYS A 131 5.50 13.64 -5.11
CA LYS A 131 4.46 13.89 -4.09
C LYS A 131 4.24 12.64 -3.25
N VAL A 132 4.46 12.76 -1.94
CA VAL A 132 4.23 11.68 -0.97
C VAL A 132 3.28 12.18 0.12
N LEU A 133 2.16 11.48 0.29
CA LEU A 133 1.21 11.72 1.37
C LEU A 133 1.47 10.74 2.51
N VAL A 134 1.61 11.24 3.73
CA VAL A 134 1.78 10.42 4.93
C VAL A 134 0.54 10.59 5.80
N VAL A 135 -0.04 9.47 6.22
CA VAL A 135 -1.20 9.42 7.10
C VAL A 135 -0.85 8.54 8.29
N LYS A 136 -1.14 8.96 9.51
CA LYS A 136 -0.95 8.16 10.73
C LYS A 136 -2.21 8.20 11.57
N LEU A 137 -2.53 7.09 12.23
CA LEU A 137 -3.58 6.98 13.22
C LEU A 137 -3.01 6.33 14.49
N MET A 138 -2.97 7.08 15.58
CA MET A 138 -2.32 6.73 16.85
C MET A 138 -3.33 6.64 17.97
N LEU A 139 -3.35 5.56 18.73
CA LEU A 139 -4.12 5.43 19.97
C LEU A 139 -3.37 6.11 21.12
N LYS A 140 -4.10 6.90 21.92
CA LYS A 140 -3.52 7.57 23.06
C LYS A 140 -3.14 6.57 24.16
N ARG A 141 -1.84 6.35 24.36
CA ARG A 141 -1.24 5.74 25.56
C ARG A 141 -1.68 4.29 25.83
N LEU A 142 -1.43 3.39 24.88
CA LEU A 142 -1.47 1.94 25.13
C LEU A 142 -0.09 1.44 25.58
N PRO A 143 0.06 0.94 26.82
CA PRO A 143 1.29 0.26 27.24
C PRO A 143 1.41 -1.11 26.55
N GLN A 144 2.62 -1.49 26.16
CA GLN A 144 3.00 -2.83 25.66
C GLN A 144 2.35 -3.29 24.33
N GLN A 145 1.64 -2.41 23.61
CA GLN A 145 1.06 -2.71 22.30
C GLN A 145 1.53 -1.70 21.25
N LEU A 146 1.38 -2.05 19.98
CA LEU A 146 1.62 -1.12 18.88
C LEU A 146 0.68 0.09 19.03
N PRO A 147 1.21 1.32 19.24
CA PRO A 147 0.38 2.48 19.54
C PRO A 147 -0.41 2.98 18.34
N GLY A 148 -0.07 2.56 17.11
CA GLY A 148 -0.80 2.95 15.93
C GLY A 148 -0.20 2.42 14.64
N SER A 149 -0.73 2.88 13.53
CA SER A 149 -0.19 2.59 12.21
C SER A 149 -0.34 3.79 11.29
N GLY A 150 0.35 3.73 10.15
CA GLY A 150 0.26 4.74 9.13
C GLY A 150 0.30 4.15 7.73
N MET A 151 0.09 5.03 6.76
CA MET A 151 0.16 4.77 5.33
C MET A 151 1.05 5.84 4.69
N ILE A 152 2.03 5.42 3.90
CA ILE A 152 2.79 6.28 3.00
C ILE A 152 2.25 6.05 1.60
N VAL A 153 1.76 7.11 0.96
CA VAL A 153 1.22 7.07 -0.39
C VAL A 153 2.07 7.90 -1.33
N VAL A 154 2.84 7.24 -2.20
CA VAL A 154 3.64 7.87 -3.26
C VAL A 154 2.77 8.04 -4.50
N ASN A 155 2.88 9.18 -5.17
CA ASN A 155 2.02 9.57 -6.28
C ASN A 155 0.53 9.41 -5.94
N PRO A 156 0.05 10.06 -4.85
CA PRO A 156 -1.34 9.92 -4.42
C PRO A 156 -2.30 10.46 -5.49
N PRO A 157 -3.46 9.82 -5.70
CA PRO A 157 -4.53 10.39 -6.50
C PRO A 157 -4.92 11.78 -5.99
N ALA A 158 -5.26 12.70 -6.89
CA ALA A 158 -5.44 14.12 -6.57
C ALA A 158 -6.46 14.37 -5.43
N MET A 159 -7.52 13.58 -5.36
CA MET A 159 -8.58 13.72 -4.35
C MET A 159 -8.28 13.06 -3.01
N LEU A 160 -7.31 12.14 -2.95
CA LEU A 160 -7.09 11.28 -1.79
C LEU A 160 -6.82 12.07 -0.50
N GLU A 161 -6.03 13.13 -0.60
CA GLU A 161 -5.71 13.99 0.55
C GLU A 161 -6.95 14.70 1.11
N ALA A 162 -7.80 15.24 0.23
CA ALA A 162 -9.04 15.89 0.62
C ALA A 162 -10.06 14.89 1.20
N ASP A 163 -10.21 13.73 0.57
CA ASP A 163 -11.10 12.66 1.02
C ASP A 163 -10.69 12.14 2.42
N LEU A 164 -9.39 11.99 2.65
CA LEU A 164 -8.85 11.60 3.96
C LEU A 164 -9.04 12.69 5.02
N GLN A 165 -8.81 13.96 4.70
CA GLN A 165 -9.09 15.06 5.62
C GLN A 165 -10.55 15.08 6.11
N GLN A 166 -11.50 14.70 5.24
CA GLN A 166 -12.91 14.58 5.60
C GLN A 166 -13.21 13.31 6.42
N THR A 167 -12.49 12.22 6.17
CA THR A 167 -12.79 10.90 6.75
C THR A 167 -12.06 10.65 8.08
N LEU A 168 -10.83 11.16 8.25
CA LEU A 168 -10.01 10.93 9.44
C LEU A 168 -10.71 11.32 10.76
N PRO A 169 -11.45 12.44 10.86
CA PRO A 169 -12.18 12.78 12.08
C PRO A 169 -13.23 11.73 12.49
N ALA A 170 -13.81 11.00 11.52
CA ALA A 170 -14.71 9.90 11.82
C ALA A 170 -13.95 8.69 12.38
N LEU A 171 -12.77 8.40 11.82
CA LEU A 171 -11.91 7.31 12.30
C LEU A 171 -11.35 7.59 13.71
N GLU A 172 -11.04 8.85 14.04
CA GLU A 172 -10.62 9.23 15.40
C GLU A 172 -11.66 8.86 16.47
N ARG A 173 -12.96 8.98 16.12
CA ARG A 173 -14.08 8.61 17.00
C ARG A 173 -14.28 7.10 17.15
N LEU A 174 -13.70 6.29 16.27
CA LEU A 174 -13.75 4.82 16.34
C LEU A 174 -12.64 4.22 17.23
N GLY A 175 -11.85 5.07 17.91
CA GLY A 175 -10.85 4.61 18.87
C GLY A 175 -11.44 3.81 20.05
N LEU A 176 -10.56 3.29 20.91
CA LEU A 176 -10.98 2.48 22.05
C LEU A 176 -11.64 3.35 23.14
N PRO A 177 -12.63 2.83 23.90
CA PRO A 177 -13.17 3.53 25.06
C PRO A 177 -12.05 3.96 26.02
N GLY A 178 -11.94 5.26 26.28
CA GLY A 178 -10.90 5.84 27.15
C GLY A 178 -9.53 6.09 26.50
N SER A 179 -9.36 5.74 25.22
CA SER A 179 -8.14 6.00 24.44
C SER A 179 -8.52 6.56 23.06
N PRO A 180 -8.75 7.89 22.95
CA PRO A 180 -9.07 8.51 21.68
C PRO A 180 -7.91 8.29 20.69
N ALA A 181 -8.26 8.00 19.43
CA ALA A 181 -7.29 7.97 18.36
C ALA A 181 -6.96 9.40 17.91
N ILE A 182 -5.73 9.62 17.47
CA ILE A 182 -5.20 10.88 16.94
C ILE A 182 -4.74 10.60 15.53
N ALA A 183 -5.37 11.25 14.56
CA ALA A 183 -4.97 11.19 13.17
C ALA A 183 -4.01 12.35 12.84
N SER A 184 -3.04 12.08 11.98
CA SER A 184 -2.24 13.13 11.34
C SER A 184 -2.08 12.83 9.86
N ILE A 185 -2.09 13.88 9.05
CA ILE A 185 -1.91 13.81 7.61
C ILE A 185 -1.04 14.97 7.16
N PHE A 186 -0.02 14.68 6.36
CA PHE A 186 0.89 15.69 5.81
C PHE A 186 1.56 15.20 4.53
N THR A 187 2.04 16.12 3.71
CA THR A 187 2.77 15.84 2.47
C THR A 187 4.27 16.09 2.68
N LEU A 188 5.13 15.22 2.15
CA LEU A 188 6.59 15.34 2.17
C LEU A 188 7.15 16.10 0.96
#